data_AF-A0A268U2P7-F1
#
_entry.id   AF-A0A268U2P7-F1
#
_cell.length_a   1.000
_cell.length_b   1.000
_cell.length_c   1.000
_cell.angle_alpha   90.00
_cell.angle_beta   90.00
_cell.angle_gamma   90.00
#
_symmetry.space_group_name_H-M   'P 1'
#
loop_
_entity.id
_entity.type
_entity.pdbx_description
1 polymer ?
#
loop_
_entity_poly.entity_id
_entity_poly.type
_entity_poly.pdbx_seq_one_letter_code
_entity_poly.pdbx_strand_id
1 'polypeptide(L)'
;MQEESIKEPNFTHPLLNELLERAKGALDNEGEVNEALAFKALKDMDEAVGDKKVADYIKLDFAYARLKLYLKIGLNGEDEMLLNKALKVIEKAPYIDDEGLKSSKKLLVLQRKDFL
;
A
#
# COMPACT_ATOMS: atom_id res chain seq x y z
N MET A 1 16.45 15.19 -38.02
CA MET A 1 15.34 14.66 -37.20
C MET A 1 16.01 14.02 -36.00
N GLN A 2 15.87 14.63 -34.81
CA GLN A 2 16.38 14.04 -33.57
C GLN A 2 15.30 13.07 -33.09
N GLU A 3 15.64 11.79 -32.96
CA GLU A 3 14.79 10.81 -32.28
C GLU A 3 14.72 11.22 -30.81
N GLU A 4 13.58 11.78 -30.39
CA GLU A 4 13.28 11.92 -28.97
C GLU A 4 13.18 10.52 -28.37
N SER A 5 14.28 10.09 -27.75
CA SER A 5 14.30 8.90 -26.90
C SER A 5 13.23 9.07 -25.84
N ILE A 6 12.12 8.34 -26.00
CA ILE A 6 11.07 8.24 -24.99
C ILE A 6 11.74 7.61 -23.78
N LYS A 7 12.08 8.42 -22.77
CA LYS A 7 12.55 7.91 -21.49
C LYS A 7 11.44 7.05 -20.92
N GLU A 8 11.70 5.77 -20.75
CA GLU A 8 10.77 4.90 -20.03
C GLU A 8 10.47 5.49 -18.65
N PRO A 9 9.21 5.46 -18.20
CA PRO A 9 8.85 5.97 -16.88
C PRO A 9 9.61 5.20 -15.81
N ASN A 10 10.38 5.92 -14.99
CA ASN A 10 11.09 5.33 -13.86
C ASN A 10 10.10 5.13 -12.69
N PHE A 11 9.63 3.90 -12.48
CA PHE A 11 8.75 3.55 -11.37
C PHE A 11 9.59 3.18 -10.13
N THR A 12 9.55 4.03 -9.10
CA THR A 12 10.29 3.80 -7.86
C THR A 12 9.35 3.73 -6.67
N HIS A 13 9.21 2.54 -6.08
CA HIS A 13 8.53 2.34 -4.80
C HIS A 13 9.22 1.20 -4.03
N PRO A 14 9.47 1.33 -2.71
CA PRO A 14 10.22 0.33 -1.95
C PRO A 14 9.60 -1.08 -1.99
N LEU A 15 8.28 -1.16 -2.11
CA LEU A 15 7.51 -2.41 -2.18
C LEU A 15 7.18 -2.87 -3.62
N LEU A 16 7.72 -2.21 -4.66
CA LEU A 16 7.37 -2.51 -6.05
C LEU A 16 7.76 -3.93 -6.44
N ASN A 17 9.02 -4.30 -6.18
CA ASN A 17 9.54 -5.62 -6.53
C ASN A 17 8.78 -6.73 -5.80
N GLU A 18 8.51 -6.55 -4.51
CA GLU A 18 7.80 -7.54 -3.70
C GLU A 18 6.35 -7.71 -4.16
N LEU A 19 5.66 -6.63 -4.55
CA LEU A 19 4.33 -6.73 -5.12
C LEU A 19 4.34 -7.46 -6.47
N LEU A 20 5.31 -7.17 -7.33
CA LEU A 20 5.46 -7.82 -8.64
C LEU A 20 5.76 -9.31 -8.50
N GLU A 21 6.68 -9.68 -7.62
CA GLU A 21 7.02 -11.07 -7.33
C GLU A 21 5.80 -11.82 -6.79
N ARG A 22 5.09 -11.23 -5.82
CA ARG A 22 3.86 -11.81 -5.26
C ARG A 22 2.79 -12.00 -6.34
N ALA A 23 2.62 -11.01 -7.21
CA ALA A 23 1.60 -11.07 -8.25
C ALA A 23 1.93 -12.08 -9.34
N LYS A 24 3.17 -12.11 -9.82
CA LYS A 24 3.60 -13.10 -10.82
C LYS A 24 3.56 -14.52 -10.25
N GLY A 25 3.97 -14.73 -8.99
CA GLY A 25 3.93 -16.06 -8.38
C GLY A 25 2.52 -16.60 -8.07
N ALA A 26 1.49 -15.74 -8.06
CA ALA A 26 0.14 -16.11 -7.59
C ALA A 26 -0.96 -15.95 -8.65
N LEU A 27 -0.70 -15.27 -9.77
CA LEU A 27 -1.69 -15.02 -10.81
C LEU A 27 -1.38 -15.83 -12.07
N ASP A 28 -2.39 -16.54 -12.58
CA ASP A 28 -2.25 -17.31 -13.82
C ASP A 28 -2.00 -16.45 -15.07
N ASN A 29 -2.28 -15.13 -15.00
CA ASN A 29 -2.07 -14.15 -16.06
C ASN A 29 -0.84 -13.25 -15.82
N GLU A 30 0.31 -13.86 -15.47
CA GLU A 30 1.56 -13.13 -15.16
C GLU A 30 1.96 -12.09 -16.21
N GLY A 31 1.68 -12.35 -17.49
CA GLY A 31 2.01 -11.45 -18.60
C GLY A 31 1.27 -10.11 -18.59
N GLU A 32 0.15 -10.00 -17.85
CA GLU A 32 -0.59 -8.74 -17.68
C GLU A 32 -0.09 -7.92 -16.48
N VAL A 33 0.69 -8.55 -15.59
CA VAL A 33 1.29 -7.89 -14.43
C VAL A 33 2.47 -7.05 -14.90
N ASN A 34 2.27 -5.72 -14.94
CA ASN A 34 3.32 -4.76 -15.28
C ASN A 34 3.59 -3.76 -14.15
N GLU A 35 4.76 -3.12 -14.24
CA GLU A 35 5.24 -2.14 -13.26
C GLU A 35 4.29 -0.95 -13.10
N ALA A 36 3.66 -0.49 -14.18
CA ALA A 36 2.78 0.66 -14.13
C ALA A 36 1.52 0.40 -13.29
N LEU A 37 0.91 -0.78 -13.44
CA LEU A 37 -0.26 -1.19 -12.65
C LEU A 37 0.10 -1.48 -11.20
N ALA A 38 1.22 -2.18 -10.96
CA ALA A 38 1.71 -2.44 -9.61
C ALA A 38 2.04 -1.14 -8.88
N PHE A 39 2.72 -0.21 -9.54
CA PHE A 39 3.03 1.11 -9.01
C PHE A 39 1.77 1.93 -8.72
N LYS A 40 0.76 1.88 -9.60
CA LYS A 40 -0.54 2.52 -9.34
C LYS A 40 -1.22 1.95 -8.10
N ALA A 41 -1.22 0.63 -7.94
CA ALA A 41 -1.78 -0.03 -6.76
C ALA A 41 -1.05 0.34 -5.47
N LEU A 42 0.27 0.55 -5.53
CA LEU A 42 1.07 1.03 -4.40
C LEU A 42 0.79 2.50 -4.08
N LYS A 43 0.54 3.35 -5.08
CA LYS A 43 0.09 4.74 -4.84
C LYS A 43 -1.25 4.79 -4.10
N ASP A 44 -2.23 3.99 -4.53
CA ASP A 44 -3.51 3.90 -3.82
C ASP A 44 -3.33 3.43 -2.37
N MET A 45 -2.33 2.55 -2.14
CA MET A 45 -1.98 2.07 -0.82
C MET A 45 -1.37 3.19 0.02
N ASP A 46 -0.40 3.94 -0.51
CA ASP A 46 0.22 5.07 0.18
C ASP A 46 -0.82 6.14 0.54
N GLU A 47 -1.77 6.42 -0.37
CA GLU A 47 -2.88 7.34 -0.11
C GLU A 47 -3.79 6.83 1.03
N ALA A 48 -4.05 5.51 1.08
CA ALA A 48 -4.86 4.92 2.14
C ALA A 48 -4.14 4.87 3.50
N VAL A 49 -2.82 4.65 3.49
CA VAL A 49 -1.98 4.59 4.69
C VAL A 49 -1.69 5.99 5.23
N GLY A 50 -1.39 6.95 4.37
CA GLY A 50 -0.92 8.28 4.74
C GLY A 50 0.32 8.20 5.65
N ASP A 51 0.39 9.07 6.65
CA ASP A 51 1.52 9.13 7.60
C ASP A 51 1.40 8.12 8.75
N LYS A 52 0.72 6.98 8.52
CA LYS A 52 0.50 5.96 9.55
C LYS A 52 1.59 4.90 9.54
N LYS A 53 1.94 4.42 10.73
CA LYS A 53 2.87 3.29 10.89
C LYS A 53 2.16 1.97 10.63
N VAL A 54 2.23 1.52 9.38
CA VAL A 54 1.67 0.25 8.90
C VAL A 54 2.79 -0.66 8.44
N ALA A 55 2.72 -1.94 8.80
CA ALA A 55 3.71 -2.95 8.39
C ALA A 55 3.60 -3.26 6.88
N ASP A 56 4.72 -3.57 6.24
CA ASP A 56 4.77 -3.71 4.78
C ASP A 56 3.91 -4.85 4.25
N TYR A 57 3.79 -5.98 4.96
CA TYR A 57 2.88 -7.06 4.55
C TYR A 57 1.40 -6.61 4.49
N ILE A 58 0.98 -5.69 5.36
CA ILE A 58 -0.38 -5.12 5.34
C ILE A 58 -0.54 -4.19 4.14
N LYS A 59 0.49 -3.40 3.83
CA LYS A 59 0.52 -2.54 2.64
C LYS A 59 0.41 -3.39 1.37
N LEU A 60 1.16 -4.50 1.31
CA LEU A 60 1.15 -5.43 0.20
C LEU A 60 -0.19 -6.14 0.04
N ASP A 61 -0.85 -6.57 1.13
CA ASP A 61 -2.19 -7.17 1.05
C ASP A 61 -3.21 -6.19 0.42
N PHE A 62 -3.15 -4.91 0.81
CA PHE A 62 -4.00 -3.87 0.21
C PHE A 62 -3.65 -3.65 -1.27
N ALA A 63 -2.37 -3.45 -1.58
CA ALA A 63 -1.91 -3.16 -2.94
C ALA A 63 -2.18 -4.34 -3.89
N TYR A 64 -2.03 -5.58 -3.41
CA TYR A 64 -2.32 -6.78 -4.20
C TYR A 64 -3.80 -6.89 -4.58
N ALA A 65 -4.71 -6.61 -3.63
CA ALA A 65 -6.14 -6.56 -3.93
C ALA A 65 -6.46 -5.44 -4.96
N ARG A 66 -5.85 -4.26 -4.83
CA ARG A 66 -5.99 -3.18 -5.83
C ARG A 66 -5.47 -3.58 -7.21
N LEU A 67 -4.32 -4.23 -7.25
CA LEU A 67 -3.73 -4.73 -8.49
C LEU A 67 -4.66 -5.73 -9.19
N LYS A 68 -5.23 -6.70 -8.45
CA LYS A 68 -6.24 -7.64 -8.98
C LYS A 68 -7.43 -6.91 -9.60
N LEU A 69 -7.97 -5.89 -8.93
CA LEU A 69 -9.07 -5.09 -9.47
C LEU A 69 -8.67 -4.36 -10.77
N TYR A 70 -7.44 -3.85 -10.88
CA TYR A 70 -6.93 -3.24 -12.11
C TYR A 70 -6.75 -4.23 -13.26
N LEU A 71 -6.37 -5.46 -12.94
CA LEU A 71 -6.29 -6.58 -13.87
C LEU A 71 -7.67 -7.18 -14.18
N LYS A 72 -8.76 -6.61 -13.61
CA LYS A 72 -10.13 -7.13 -13.73
C LYS A 72 -10.29 -8.57 -13.24
N ILE A 73 -9.42 -8.97 -12.31
CA ILE A 73 -9.48 -10.26 -11.63
C ILE A 73 -10.39 -10.09 -10.41
N GLY A 74 -11.39 -10.97 -10.29
CA GLY A 74 -12.26 -10.98 -9.12
C GLY A 74 -11.48 -11.29 -7.84
N LEU A 75 -11.86 -10.64 -6.74
CA LEU A 75 -11.36 -11.01 -5.42
C LEU A 75 -12.09 -12.26 -4.96
N ASN A 76 -11.35 -13.27 -4.50
CA ASN A 76 -11.93 -14.43 -3.85
C ASN A 76 -12.11 -14.16 -2.34
N GLY A 77 -12.70 -15.11 -1.60
CA GLY A 77 -12.96 -14.94 -0.17
C GLY A 77 -11.70 -14.72 0.68
N GLU A 78 -10.55 -15.25 0.26
CA GLU A 78 -9.27 -15.02 0.95
C GLU A 78 -8.74 -13.60 0.66
N ASP A 79 -8.79 -13.14 -0.59
CA ASP A 79 -8.41 -11.78 -0.97
C ASP A 79 -9.24 -10.74 -0.22
N GLU A 80 -10.56 -10.96 -0.14
CA GLU A 80 -11.47 -10.10 0.61
C GLU A 80 -11.14 -10.10 2.11
N MET A 81 -10.81 -11.26 2.68
CA MET A 81 -10.42 -11.37 4.08
C MET A 81 -9.12 -10.58 4.35
N LEU A 82 -8.12 -10.72 3.49
CA LEU A 82 -6.84 -10.02 3.60
C LEU A 82 -7.01 -8.50 3.45
N LEU A 83 -7.77 -8.06 2.45
CA LEU A 83 -8.06 -6.64 2.26
C LEU A 83 -8.80 -6.06 3.47
N ASN A 84 -9.82 -6.76 3.98
CA ASN A 84 -10.57 -6.32 5.16
C ASN A 84 -9.68 -6.25 6.41
N LYS A 85 -8.77 -7.20 6.59
CA LYS A 85 -7.78 -7.17 7.67
C LYS A 85 -6.84 -5.97 7.51
N ALA A 86 -6.35 -5.72 6.30
CA ALA A 86 -5.46 -4.60 6.01
C ALA A 86 -6.14 -3.25 6.31
N LEU A 87 -7.36 -3.05 5.82
CA LEU A 87 -8.16 -1.85 6.09
C LEU A 87 -8.34 -1.60 7.60
N LYS A 88 -8.70 -2.64 8.36
CA LYS A 88 -8.86 -2.54 9.83
C LYS A 88 -7.55 -2.19 10.54
N VAL A 89 -6.41 -2.69 10.05
CA VAL A 89 -5.10 -2.35 10.62
C VAL A 89 -4.72 -0.91 10.29
N ILE A 90 -4.90 -0.48 9.04
CA ILE A 90 -4.64 0.89 8.58
C ILE A 90 -5.52 1.89 9.36
N GLU A 91 -6.78 1.57 9.60
CA GLU A 91 -7.68 2.41 10.39
C GLU A 91 -7.16 2.65 11.81
N LYS A 92 -6.64 1.59 12.45
CA LYS A 92 -6.18 1.61 13.85
C LYS A 92 -4.71 1.97 14.02
N ALA A 93 -3.95 2.08 12.94
CA ALA A 93 -2.51 2.32 12.98
C ALA A 93 -2.21 3.73 13.55
N PRO A 94 -1.15 3.85 14.38
CA PRO A 94 -0.75 5.15 14.92
C PRO A 94 -0.14 6.03 13.83
N TYR A 95 -0.31 7.35 13.95
CA TYR A 95 0.39 8.32 13.14
C TYR A 95 1.86 8.41 13.53
N ILE A 96 2.71 8.66 12.54
CA ILE A 96 4.12 9.01 12.67
C ILE A 96 4.19 10.54 12.67
N ASP A 97 4.94 11.13 13.61
CA ASP A 97 5.28 12.56 13.53
C ASP A 97 6.54 12.79 12.67
N ASP A 98 6.85 14.05 12.40
CA ASP A 98 8.01 14.45 11.57
C ASP A 98 9.36 13.97 12.13
N GLU A 99 9.42 13.53 13.40
CA GLU A 99 10.60 12.99 14.08
C GLU A 99 10.63 11.44 14.11
N GLY A 100 9.66 10.77 13.48
CA GLY A 100 9.56 9.31 13.47
C GLY A 100 9.03 8.72 14.79
N LEU A 101 8.60 9.56 15.72
CA LEU A 101 8.05 9.21 17.01
C LEU A 101 6.53 8.96 16.92
N LYS A 102 6.03 8.21 17.91
CA LYS A 102 4.61 7.81 17.99
C LYS A 102 3.80 9.01 18.44
N SER A 103 3.24 9.77 17.51
CA SER A 103 2.19 10.74 17.84
C SER A 103 0.88 10.00 18.07
N SER A 104 0.79 9.36 19.23
CA SER A 104 -0.49 8.91 19.74
C SER A 104 -1.24 10.16 20.19
N LYS A 105 -2.15 10.67 19.36
CA LYS A 105 -3.18 11.63 19.81
C LYS A 105 -3.96 11.13 21.05
N LYS A 106 -3.89 9.83 21.36
CA LYS A 106 -4.33 9.23 22.63
C LYS A 106 -3.48 9.64 23.86
N LEU A 107 -2.19 9.94 23.72
CA LEU A 107 -1.34 10.45 24.80
C LEU A 107 -1.68 11.91 25.16
N LEU A 108 -1.99 12.74 24.16
CA LEU A 108 -2.37 14.14 24.36
C LEU A 108 -3.70 14.32 25.13
N VAL A 109 -4.65 13.39 24.99
CA VAL A 109 -5.93 13.45 25.72
C VAL A 109 -5.80 12.95 27.16
N LEU A 110 -4.91 11.98 27.43
CA LEU A 110 -4.60 11.57 28.80
C LEU A 110 -3.85 12.67 29.56
N GLN A 111 -2.85 13.29 28.94
CA GLN A 111 -2.11 14.39 29.57
C GLN A 111 -2.96 15.63 29.87
N ARG A 112 -4.07 15.88 29.14
CA ARG A 112 -5.00 16.97 29.48
C ARG A 112 -5.91 16.67 30.66
N LYS A 113 -6.12 15.41 31.03
CA LYS A 113 -6.99 15.03 32.15
C LYS A 113 -6.27 15.01 33.50
N ASP A 114 -4.93 14.97 33.49
CA ASP A 114 -4.13 14.99 34.71
C ASP A 114 -3.82 16.43 35.21
N PHE A 115 -4.27 17.47 34.48
CA PHE A 115 -4.09 18.88 34.80
C PHE A 115 -5.40 19.62 35.16
N LEU A 116 -6.49 18.89 35.44
CA LEU A 116 -7.75 19.43 35.98
C LEU A 116 -8.11 18.70 37.27
#